data_AF-A0A8H8A0G2-F1
#
_entry.id   AF-A0A8H8A0G2-F1
#
_cell.length_a   1.000
_cell.length_b   1.000
_cell.length_c   1.000
_cell.angle_alpha   90.00
_cell.angle_beta   90.00
_cell.angle_gamma   90.00
#
_symmetry.space_group_name_H-M   'P 1'
#
loop_
_entity.id
_entity.type
_entity.pdbx_description
1 polymer ?
#
loop_
_entity_poly.entity_id
_entity_poly.type
_entity_poly.pdbx_seq_one_letter_code
_entity_poly.pdbx_strand_id
1 'polypeptide(L)' 'MAADEASPVAHPNISGGWFTETAALWPGQAMKIKVEEILYHKPSKYQDVLVFQSKTYGTVLALDGVI' A
#
# COMPACT_ATOMS: atom_id res chain seq x y z
N MET A 1 3.84 -6.27 -27.15
CA MET A 1 3.94 -7.21 -26.01
C MET A 1 5.17 -6.81 -25.23
N ALA A 2 5.02 -5.86 -24.31
CA ALA A 2 6.07 -5.46 -23.39
C ALA A 2 5.60 -5.89 -22.01
N ALA A 3 6.27 -6.89 -21.44
CA ALA A 3 6.11 -7.22 -20.04
C ALA A 3 6.75 -6.07 -19.26
N ASP A 4 5.93 -5.30 -18.56
CA ASP A 4 6.38 -4.31 -17.58
C ASP A 4 7.07 -5.10 -16.46
N GLU A 5 8.39 -5.04 -16.39
CA GLU A 5 9.17 -5.67 -15.33
C GLU A 5 8.74 -5.07 -13.99
N ALA A 6 7.94 -5.82 -13.24
CA ALA A 6 7.54 -5.49 -11.87
C ALA A 6 8.79 -5.53 -10.97
N SER A 7 9.53 -4.42 -10.96
CA SER A 7 10.45 -4.10 -9.86
C SER A 7 9.66 -4.20 -8.56
N PRO A 8 10.25 -4.68 -7.45
CA PRO A 8 9.55 -4.71 -6.18
C PRO A 8 9.15 -3.29 -5.83
N VAL A 9 7.86 -2.99 -5.96
CA VAL A 9 7.33 -1.65 -5.82
C VAL A 9 7.37 -1.30 -4.33
N ALA A 10 8.50 -0.81 -3.86
CA ALA A 10 8.68 -0.45 -2.46
C ALA A 10 7.79 0.76 -2.13
N HIS A 11 7.05 0.68 -1.03
CA HIS A 11 6.24 1.78 -0.50
C HIS A 11 6.66 2.03 0.96
N PRO A 12 6.81 3.28 1.41
CA PRO A 12 7.31 3.60 2.75
C PRO A 12 6.46 2.99 3.89
N ASN A 13 5.15 2.85 3.69
CA ASN A 13 4.25 2.23 4.67
C ASN A 13 4.24 0.69 4.60
N ILE A 14 5.04 0.05 3.74
CA ILE A 14 5.17 -1.40 3.66
C ILE A 14 6.55 -1.83 4.16
N SER A 15 6.57 -2.57 5.27
CA SER A 15 7.79 -3.14 5.84
C SER A 15 7.55 -4.56 6.33
N GLY A 16 8.47 -5.47 6.00
CA GLY A 16 8.36 -6.89 6.37
C GLY A 16 7.11 -7.58 5.84
N GLY A 17 6.57 -7.15 4.69
CA GLY A 17 5.32 -7.68 4.12
C GLY A 17 4.05 -7.19 4.80
N TRP A 18 4.12 -6.14 5.62
CA TRP A 18 2.97 -5.51 6.27
C TRP A 18 2.82 -4.07 5.83
N PHE A 19 1.64 -3.72 5.32
CA PHE A 19 1.20 -2.34 5.21
C PHE A 19 0.80 -1.85 6.59
N THR A 20 1.23 -0.65 6.98
CA THR A 20 0.93 -0.03 8.27
C THR A 20 0.29 1.33 8.05
N GLU A 21 -0.98 1.46 8.42
CA GLU A 21 -1.71 2.71 8.39
C GLU A 21 -1.48 3.48 9.70
N THR A 22 -0.92 4.67 9.59
CA THR A 22 -0.81 5.63 10.70
C THR A 22 -1.27 6.99 10.22
N ALA A 23 -2.19 7.64 10.94
CA ALA A 23 -2.61 9.00 10.62
C ALA A 23 -2.64 9.90 11.86
N ALA A 24 -2.46 11.21 11.62
CA ALA A 24 -2.52 12.23 12.67
C ALA A 24 -3.89 12.31 13.36
N LEU A 25 -4.95 11.82 12.70
CA LEU A 25 -6.31 11.78 13.24
C LEU A 25 -6.49 10.70 14.32
N TRP A 26 -5.64 9.67 14.39
CA TRP A 26 -5.67 8.61 15.40
C TRP A 26 -4.27 8.34 15.99
N PRO A 27 -3.71 9.31 16.74
CA PRO A 27 -2.38 9.15 17.32
C PRO A 27 -2.31 7.96 18.28
N GLY A 28 -1.21 7.21 18.22
CA GLY A 28 -0.97 6.04 19.08
C GLY A 28 -1.64 4.74 18.60
N GLN A 29 -2.37 4.77 17.49
CA GLN A 29 -3.02 3.60 16.91
C GLN A 29 -2.52 3.38 15.48
N ALA A 30 -2.47 2.11 15.05
CA ALA A 30 -2.12 1.75 13.69
C ALA A 30 -2.87 0.49 13.26
N MET A 31 -3.39 0.48 12.04
CA MET A 31 -3.91 -0.75 11.42
C MET A 31 -2.80 -1.38 10.58
N LYS A 32 -2.59 -2.69 10.73
CA LYS A 32 -1.62 -3.43 9.92
C LYS A 32 -2.30 -4.49 9.08
N ILE A 33 -2.08 -4.45 7.78
CA ILE A 33 -2.60 -5.45 6.83
C ILE A 33 -1.44 -6.19 6.19
N LYS A 34 -1.51 -7.53 6.22
CA LYS A 34 -0.49 -8.37 5.59
C LYS A 34 -0.66 -8.33 4.08
N VAL A 35 0.40 -7.91 3.40
CA VAL A 35 0.45 -7.78 1.94
C VAL A 35 0.75 -9.14 1.33
N GLU A 36 -0.05 -9.53 0.35
CA GLU A 36 0.23 -10.65 -0.55
C GLU A 36 1.10 -10.16 -1.71
N GLU A 37 0.62 -9.15 -2.43
CA GLU A 37 1.24 -8.63 -3.64
C GLU A 37 0.87 -7.16 -3.83
N ILE A 38 1.80 -6.34 -4.32
CA ILE A 38 1.51 -4.95 -4.69
C ILE A 38 1.05 -4.95 -6.15
N LEU A 39 -0.19 -4.52 -6.38
CA LEU A 39 -0.81 -4.53 -7.69
C LEU A 39 -0.53 -3.23 -8.46
N TYR A 40 -0.40 -2.12 -7.73
CA TYR A 40 -0.11 -0.80 -8.30
C TYR A 40 0.48 0.11 -7.23
N HIS A 41 1.54 0.86 -7.54
CA HIS A 41 1.87 2.05 -6.76
C HIS A 41 2.54 3.10 -7.63
N LYS A 42 1.90 4.27 -7.71
CA LYS A 42 2.42 5.47 -8.39
C LYS A 42 1.81 6.72 -7.77
N PRO A 43 2.58 7.80 -7.60
CA PRO A 43 2.04 9.10 -7.26
C PRO A 43 1.19 9.64 -8.42
N SER A 44 0.02 10.16 -8.09
CA SER A 44 -0.82 10.94 -9.01
C SER A 44 -0.49 12.43 -8.91
N LYS A 45 -1.23 13.26 -9.66
CA LYS A 45 -1.14 14.73 -9.51
C LYS A 45 -1.54 15.22 -8.11
N TYR A 46 -2.35 14.45 -7.38
CA TYR A 46 -3.02 14.92 -6.16
C TYR A 46 -2.61 14.16 -4.90
N GLN A 47 -2.19 12.92 -5.03
CA GLN A 47 -2.00 11.99 -3.93
C GLN A 47 -1.14 10.80 -4.34
N ASP A 48 -0.52 10.15 -3.38
CA ASP A 48 0.09 8.84 -3.55
C ASP A 48 -0.99 7.75 -3.65
N VAL A 49 -0.88 6.89 -4.66
CA VAL A 49 -1.87 5.83 -4.93
C VAL A 49 -1.19 4.49 -4.80
N LEU A 50 -1.64 3.71 -3.82
CA LEU A 50 -1.20 2.34 -3.56
C LEU A 50 -2.38 1.38 -3.67
N VAL A 51 -2.24 0.32 -4.46
CA VAL A 51 -3.18 -0.80 -4.52
C VAL A 51 -2.41 -2.09 -4.28
N PHE A 52 -2.87 -2.88 -3.33
CA PHE A 52 -2.25 -4.16 -3.02
C PHE A 52 -3.30 -5.24 -2.75
N GLN A 53 -2.97 -6.47 -3.11
CA GLN A 53 -3.69 -7.64 -2.67
C GLN A 53 -3.28 -7.94 -1.22
N SER A 54 -4.24 -8.05 -0.32
CA SER A 54 -4.00 -8.48 1.05
C SER A 54 -4.23 -9.98 1.22
N LYS A 55 -3.65 -10.55 2.27
CA LYS A 55 -3.82 -11.96 2.64
C LYS A 55 -5.25 -12.31 3.09
N THR A 56 -5.98 -11.35 3.67
CA THR A 56 -7.25 -11.62 4.37
C THR A 56 -8.39 -10.64 4.07
N TYR A 57 -8.13 -9.51 3.38
CA TYR A 57 -9.10 -8.44 3.13
C TYR A 57 -9.40 -8.21 1.64
N GLY A 58 -8.87 -9.06 0.75
CA GLY A 58 -9.00 -8.84 -0.70
C GLY A 58 -8.10 -7.72 -1.21
N THR A 59 -8.53 -7.04 -2.27
CA THR A 59 -7.81 -5.90 -2.84
C THR A 59 -8.04 -4.65 -1.99
N VAL A 60 -6.95 -4.00 -1.59
CA VAL A 60 -6.95 -2.80 -0.74
C VAL A 60 -6.40 -1.64 -1.56
N LEU A 61 -7.11 -0.52 -1.54
CA LEU A 61 -6.66 0.79 -2.03
C LEU A 61 -6.21 1.59 -0.81
N ALA A 62 -5.07 2.26 -0.92
CA ALA A 62 -4.64 3.26 0.03
C ALA A 62 -4.22 4.53 -0.72
N LEU A 63 -4.65 5.67 -0.19
CA LEU A 63 -4.40 7.01 -0.71
C LEU A 63 -3.66 7.82 0.34
N ASP A 64 -2.49 8.35 -0.02
CA ASP A 64 -1.60 9.07 0.91
C ASP A 64 -1.30 8.28 2.21
N GLY A 65 -1.25 6.95 2.09
CA GLY A 65 -0.97 6.05 3.22
C GLY A 65 -2.15 5.73 4.13
N VAL A 66 -3.38 6.14 3.77
CA VAL A 66 -4.64 5.85 4.47
C VAL A 66 -5.48 4.91 3.60
N ILE A 67 -6.11 3.90 4.20
CA ILE A 67 -6.98 2.92 3.51
C ILE A 67 -8.35 3.54 3.21
#